data_AF-A0AA92UZI5-F1
#
_entry.id   AF-A0AA92UZI5-F1
#
_cell.length_a   1.000
_cell.length_b   1.000
_cell.length_c   1.000
_cell.angle_alpha   90.00
_cell.angle_beta   90.00
_cell.angle_gamma   90.00
#
_symmetry.space_group_name_H-M   'P 1'
#
loop_
_entity.id
_entity.type
_entity.pdbx_description
1 polymer ?
#
loop_
_entity_poly.entity_id
_entity_poly.type
_entity_poly.pdbx_seq_one_letter_code
_entity_poly.pdbx_strand_id
1 'polypeptide(L)'
;MQFLDAIGLAYFWEKIKASFVSTKGESVINTDDDNSGLSVQNIGSATTTLTPSGFVSYNYIGDERDMVARLQYGDLLLSKIHLKHGTSSQILIADGSTKTINAANGICGLDANGRIPLAQLGNLDTSLFKLVTSLPSSGESNKIYIVKDGSDANDVYQEYYYTNGAWEKIGTHTVKVDLTPYAKKTEAVKNVVFRGVESDGSSTSNTSIRNLVYTLGDGRVKVADVPLAEPRTTGGRPYPGQNGFMRASDKAKLDGIADGANNYTLPTASASVLGGILIGYGTSGRNYAVLLDGSGKAYVNVPWTDTNTTYDLSPYAKTADVNKALAKKVDVVSGKGLSTEDFTTALKTKLNGIATGATADSAIPISVIDALN
;
A
#
# COMPACT_ATOMS: atom_id res chain seq x y z
N MET A 1 -59.50 27.19 21.14
CA MET A 1 -60.57 28.10 20.67
C MET A 1 -61.85 27.67 21.38
N GLN A 2 -62.39 28.51 22.27
CA GLN A 2 -63.74 28.28 22.77
C GLN A 2 -64.71 28.61 21.64
N PHE A 3 -65.48 27.62 21.20
CA PHE A 3 -66.59 27.90 20.29
C PHE A 3 -67.59 28.79 21.01
N LEU A 4 -68.15 29.79 20.31
CA LEU A 4 -69.21 30.62 20.88
C LEU A 4 -70.38 29.72 21.31
N ASP A 5 -70.92 29.96 22.50
CA ASP A 5 -72.15 29.31 22.94
C ASP A 5 -73.34 29.80 22.09
N ALA A 6 -74.51 29.17 22.26
CA ALA A 6 -75.69 29.49 21.45
C ALA A 6 -76.08 30.98 21.54
N ILE A 7 -75.81 31.64 22.67
CA ILE A 7 -76.13 33.05 22.93
C ILE A 7 -75.12 33.95 22.22
N GLY A 8 -73.82 33.64 22.32
CA GLY A 8 -72.75 34.35 21.64
C GLY A 8 -72.86 34.22 20.13
N LEU A 9 -73.27 33.05 19.63
CA LEU A 9 -73.55 32.85 18.20
C LEU A 9 -74.75 33.69 17.76
N ALA A 10 -75.84 33.70 18.54
CA ALA A 10 -77.01 34.53 18.23
C ALA A 10 -76.69 36.03 18.24
N TYR A 11 -75.94 36.51 19.24
CA TYR A 11 -75.49 37.89 19.34
C TYR A 11 -74.58 38.29 18.16
N PHE A 12 -73.65 37.42 17.79
CA PHE A 12 -72.81 37.61 16.61
C PHE A 12 -73.65 37.71 15.33
N TRP A 13 -74.59 36.78 15.13
CA TRP A 13 -75.49 36.81 13.97
C TRP A 13 -76.42 38.03 13.97
N GLU A 14 -76.85 38.52 15.13
CA GLU A 14 -77.66 39.73 15.23
C GLU A 14 -76.87 40.99 14.85
N LYS A 15 -75.62 41.10 15.34
CA LYS A 15 -74.71 42.19 14.97
C LYS A 15 -74.32 42.15 13.49
N ILE A 16 -74.08 40.96 12.94
CA ILE A 16 -73.89 40.77 11.50
C ILE A 16 -75.14 41.22 10.74
N LYS A 17 -76.34 40.73 11.09
CA LYS A 17 -77.58 41.08 10.39
C LYS A 17 -77.88 42.58 10.41
N ALA A 18 -77.53 43.29 11.47
CA ALA A 18 -77.67 44.74 11.56
C ALA A 18 -76.66 45.51 10.69
N SER A 19 -75.55 44.87 10.31
CA SER A 19 -74.44 45.47 9.56
C SER A 19 -74.49 45.18 8.05
N PHE A 20 -75.36 44.27 7.61
CA PHE A 20 -75.62 43.99 6.19
C PHE A 20 -77.00 44.54 5.79
N VAL A 21 -77.15 44.92 4.52
CA VAL A 21 -78.47 45.21 3.95
C VAL A 21 -79.29 43.92 4.00
N SER A 22 -80.29 43.85 4.89
CA SER A 22 -81.11 42.64 5.00
C SER A 22 -82.07 42.56 3.82
N THR A 23 -81.97 41.50 3.04
CA THR A 23 -83.00 41.13 2.08
C THR A 23 -83.76 39.91 2.61
N LYS A 24 -85.08 39.92 2.52
CA LYS A 24 -85.93 38.81 2.98
C LYS A 24 -86.20 37.91 1.77
N GLY A 25 -85.33 36.92 1.55
CA GLY A 25 -85.49 35.88 0.52
C GLY A 25 -84.29 35.73 -0.39
N GLU A 26 -84.32 34.75 -1.30
CA GLU A 26 -83.36 34.65 -2.40
C GLU A 26 -83.35 35.97 -3.16
N SER A 27 -82.21 36.65 -3.09
CA SER A 27 -82.03 37.99 -3.62
C SER A 27 -80.91 37.95 -4.63
N VAL A 28 -81.21 38.40 -5.85
CA VAL A 28 -80.22 38.50 -6.91
C VAL A 28 -79.70 39.94 -6.89
N ILE A 29 -78.39 40.09 -6.71
CA ILE A 29 -77.70 41.36 -6.90
C ILE A 29 -77.41 41.47 -8.39
N ASN A 30 -78.22 42.23 -9.12
CA ASN A 30 -77.98 42.53 -10.52
C ASN A 30 -77.18 43.82 -10.63
N THR A 31 -75.96 43.70 -11.15
CA THR A 31 -75.25 44.84 -11.73
C THR A 31 -75.77 44.99 -13.15
N ASP A 32 -76.69 45.93 -13.36
CA ASP A 32 -77.18 46.22 -14.70
C ASP A 32 -76.08 46.97 -15.48
N ASP A 33 -75.72 46.49 -16.67
CA ASP A 33 -74.67 47.08 -17.52
C ASP A 33 -75.01 48.52 -17.94
N ASP A 34 -76.27 48.93 -17.77
CA ASP A 34 -76.83 50.24 -18.10
C ASP A 34 -76.67 51.30 -16.98
N ASN A 35 -75.70 51.12 -16.09
CA ASN A 35 -75.22 52.19 -15.20
C ASN A 35 -76.25 52.74 -14.18
N SER A 36 -77.22 51.93 -13.78
CA SER A 36 -78.38 52.34 -12.97
C SER A 36 -78.22 52.17 -11.44
N GLY A 37 -77.01 51.89 -10.96
CA GLY A 37 -76.70 51.70 -9.54
C GLY A 37 -76.90 50.26 -9.04
N LEU A 38 -76.68 50.04 -7.73
CA LEU A 38 -76.83 48.72 -7.10
C LEU A 38 -78.32 48.45 -6.84
N SER A 39 -78.94 47.61 -7.67
CA SER A 39 -80.33 47.17 -7.47
C SER A 39 -80.35 45.88 -6.65
N VAL A 40 -81.20 45.85 -5.63
CA VAL A 40 -81.42 44.66 -4.82
C VAL A 40 -82.86 44.23 -5.00
N GLN A 41 -83.07 43.20 -5.82
CA GLN A 41 -84.38 42.67 -6.13
C GLN A 41 -84.75 41.60 -5.10
N ASN A 42 -85.67 41.93 -4.18
CA ASN A 42 -86.33 40.91 -3.36
C ASN A 42 -87.46 40.30 -4.18
N ILE A 43 -87.39 39.01 -4.45
CA ILE A 43 -88.49 38.28 -5.09
C ILE A 43 -89.69 38.28 -4.13
N GLY A 44 -90.77 39.01 -4.48
CA GLY A 44 -92.03 39.01 -3.73
C GLY A 44 -92.34 40.27 -2.88
N SER A 45 -91.51 41.32 -2.90
CA SER A 45 -91.86 42.64 -2.33
C SER A 45 -91.45 43.79 -3.26
N ALA A 46 -91.91 45.00 -2.96
CA ALA A 46 -91.51 46.20 -3.70
C ALA A 46 -89.97 46.30 -3.78
N THR A 47 -89.47 46.60 -4.98
CA THR A 47 -88.04 46.75 -5.25
C THR A 47 -87.46 47.87 -4.39
N THR A 48 -86.48 47.56 -3.54
CA THR A 48 -85.72 48.60 -2.83
C THR A 48 -84.55 49.02 -3.70
N THR A 49 -84.77 50.02 -4.53
CA THR A 49 -83.72 50.60 -5.35
C THR A 49 -82.95 51.63 -4.52
N LEU A 50 -81.68 51.35 -4.21
CA LEU A 50 -80.77 52.37 -3.71
C LEU A 50 -80.38 53.26 -4.89
N THR A 51 -81.13 54.33 -5.10
CA THR A 51 -80.81 55.31 -6.15
C THR A 51 -79.58 56.11 -5.74
N PRO A 52 -78.57 56.26 -6.61
CA PRO A 52 -77.44 57.15 -6.35
C PRO A 52 -77.96 58.54 -6.03
N SER A 53 -77.52 59.14 -4.90
CA SER A 53 -77.89 60.52 -4.58
C SER A 53 -77.07 61.48 -5.44
N GLY A 54 -77.50 61.61 -6.70
CA GLY A 54 -77.11 62.68 -7.63
C GLY A 54 -75.68 62.67 -8.15
N PHE A 55 -74.74 61.97 -7.54
CA PHE A 55 -73.33 61.96 -7.98
C PHE A 55 -72.71 60.56 -7.87
N VAL A 56 -72.57 59.90 -9.02
CA VAL A 56 -71.63 58.81 -9.24
C VAL A 56 -70.44 59.43 -9.96
N SER A 57 -69.31 59.59 -9.25
CA SER A 57 -68.08 60.05 -9.87
C SER A 57 -67.24 58.84 -10.27
N TYR A 58 -66.92 58.75 -11.55
CA TYR A 58 -65.92 57.81 -12.07
C TYR A 58 -64.58 58.53 -12.04
N ASN A 59 -63.65 58.02 -11.24
CA ASN A 59 -62.28 58.51 -11.27
C ASN A 59 -61.46 57.53 -12.09
N TYR A 60 -60.86 58.02 -13.17
CA TYR A 60 -59.95 57.24 -13.99
C TYR A 60 -58.53 57.48 -13.49
N ILE A 61 -57.88 56.41 -13.02
CA ILE A 61 -56.45 56.44 -12.68
C ILE A 61 -55.77 55.44 -13.62
N GLY A 62 -55.29 55.94 -14.76
CA GLY A 62 -54.79 55.09 -15.84
C GLY A 62 -55.91 54.28 -16.50
N ASP A 63 -55.69 52.98 -16.71
CA ASP A 63 -56.65 52.04 -17.32
C ASP A 63 -57.69 51.50 -16.31
N GLU A 64 -57.63 51.92 -15.04
CA GLU A 64 -58.55 51.46 -13.99
C GLU A 64 -59.72 52.43 -13.77
N ARG A 65 -60.92 51.87 -13.62
CA ARG A 65 -62.15 52.60 -13.24
C ARG A 65 -62.39 52.48 -11.73
N ASP A 66 -62.40 53.61 -11.03
CA ASP A 66 -62.83 53.68 -9.63
C ASP A 66 -64.20 54.37 -9.54
N MET A 67 -65.18 53.68 -8.96
CA MET A 67 -66.55 54.19 -8.81
C MET A 67 -66.77 54.68 -7.39
N VAL A 68 -67.00 55.98 -7.21
CA VAL A 68 -67.41 56.55 -5.94
C VAL A 68 -68.87 57.00 -6.07
N ALA A 69 -69.77 56.22 -5.48
CA ALA A 69 -71.18 56.56 -5.37
C ALA A 69 -71.54 56.88 -3.92
N ARG A 70 -72.26 57.98 -3.71
CA ARG A 70 -73.02 58.19 -2.47
C ARG A 70 -74.39 57.56 -2.68
N LEU A 71 -74.74 56.60 -1.84
CA LEU A 71 -76.03 55.91 -1.87
C LEU A 71 -76.80 56.31 -0.60
N GLN A 72 -77.96 56.94 -0.78
CA GLN A 72 -78.78 57.45 0.32
C GLN A 72 -80.14 56.77 0.31
N TYR A 73 -80.59 56.32 1.48
CA TYR A 73 -81.94 55.83 1.69
C TYR A 73 -82.48 56.39 3.02
N GLY A 74 -83.43 57.32 2.95
CA GLY A 74 -83.90 58.06 4.13
C GLY A 74 -82.77 58.81 4.84
N ASP A 75 -82.68 58.63 6.16
CA ASP A 75 -81.63 59.22 7.02
C ASP A 75 -80.31 58.42 7.03
N LEU A 76 -80.26 57.28 6.33
CA LEU A 76 -79.07 56.44 6.26
C LEU A 76 -78.12 56.96 5.17
N LEU A 77 -77.04 57.61 5.61
CA LEU A 77 -75.93 58.05 4.75
C LEU A 77 -74.85 56.97 4.71
N LEU A 78 -74.78 56.19 3.63
CA LEU A 78 -73.58 55.39 3.34
C LEU A 78 -72.52 56.31 2.74
N SER A 79 -71.59 56.73 3.60
CA SER A 79 -70.63 57.79 3.29
C SER A 79 -69.54 57.37 2.28
N LYS A 80 -69.30 56.06 2.09
CA LYS A 80 -68.38 55.50 1.08
C LYS A 80 -68.64 53.99 0.88
N ILE A 81 -68.99 53.58 -0.34
CA ILE A 81 -68.86 52.19 -0.78
C ILE A 81 -67.74 52.16 -1.82
N HIS A 82 -66.63 51.47 -1.53
CA HIS A 82 -65.60 51.19 -2.53
C HIS A 82 -65.88 49.80 -3.10
N LEU A 83 -66.39 49.74 -4.33
CA LEU A 83 -66.48 48.51 -5.11
C LEU A 83 -65.37 48.55 -6.15
N LYS A 84 -64.23 47.93 -5.83
CA LYS A 84 -63.24 47.56 -6.85
C LYS A 84 -63.31 46.06 -7.06
N HIS A 85 -62.93 45.60 -8.26
CA HIS A 85 -62.56 44.21 -8.58
C HIS A 85 -61.35 43.70 -7.76
N GLY A 86 -61.18 44.15 -6.51
CA GLY A 86 -60.00 43.98 -5.69
C GLY A 86 -60.26 43.01 -4.55
N THR A 87 -59.28 42.17 -4.28
CA THR A 87 -59.19 41.40 -3.03
C THR A 87 -59.39 42.34 -1.84
N SER A 88 -60.35 42.04 -0.96
CA SER A 88 -60.59 42.84 0.24
C SER A 88 -59.31 42.89 1.08
N SER A 89 -58.78 44.08 1.36
CA SER A 89 -57.57 44.24 2.17
C SER A 89 -57.83 44.09 3.68
N GLN A 90 -59.10 43.96 4.07
CA GLN A 90 -59.53 43.81 5.47
C GLN A 90 -60.69 42.80 5.58
N ILE A 91 -60.80 42.15 6.73
CA ILE A 91 -61.90 41.24 7.11
C ILE A 91 -62.62 41.83 8.31
N LEU A 92 -63.95 41.85 8.28
CA LEU A 92 -64.80 42.14 9.43
C LEU A 92 -64.85 40.92 10.35
N ILE A 93 -64.46 41.10 11.61
CA ILE A 93 -64.46 40.07 12.64
C ILE A 93 -65.78 40.13 13.42
N ALA A 94 -66.07 39.06 14.15
CA ALA A 94 -67.32 38.89 14.89
C ALA A 94 -67.64 39.97 15.92
N ASP A 95 -66.62 40.62 16.46
CA ASP A 95 -66.75 41.73 17.39
C ASP A 95 -67.08 43.07 16.69
N GLY A 96 -67.22 43.07 15.36
CA GLY A 96 -67.44 44.27 14.55
C GLY A 96 -66.16 45.04 14.21
N SER A 97 -64.98 44.57 14.62
CA SER A 97 -63.70 45.18 14.23
C SER A 97 -63.25 44.74 12.84
N THR A 98 -62.50 45.59 12.13
CA THR A 98 -61.84 45.20 10.88
C THR A 98 -60.37 44.83 11.13
N LYS A 99 -59.89 43.77 10.49
CA LYS A 99 -58.49 43.33 10.52
C LYS A 99 -57.92 43.29 9.11
N THR A 100 -56.76 43.91 8.91
CA THR A 100 -56.06 43.89 7.62
C THR A 100 -55.56 42.48 7.30
N ILE A 101 -55.69 42.05 6.04
CA ILE A 101 -55.14 40.78 5.55
C ILE A 101 -53.69 41.01 5.12
N ASN A 102 -52.80 40.03 5.31
CA ASN A 102 -51.41 40.05 4.85
C ASN A 102 -50.55 41.17 5.45
N ALA A 103 -50.96 41.73 6.58
CA ALA A 103 -50.22 42.78 7.29
C ALA A 103 -49.91 42.34 8.73
N ALA A 104 -48.86 42.93 9.30
CA ALA A 104 -48.52 42.74 10.71
C ALA A 104 -49.72 43.09 11.62
N ASN A 105 -49.92 42.32 12.69
CA ASN A 105 -51.07 42.43 13.61
C ASN A 105 -52.46 42.24 12.95
N GLY A 106 -52.49 41.65 11.75
CA GLY A 106 -53.68 41.35 10.97
C GLY A 106 -53.96 39.84 10.85
N ILE A 107 -54.73 39.45 9.83
CA ILE A 107 -54.93 38.05 9.46
C ILE A 107 -53.84 37.66 8.47
N CYS A 108 -53.06 36.64 8.83
CA CYS A 108 -52.00 36.11 7.96
C CYS A 108 -52.58 35.34 6.77
N GLY A 109 -52.05 35.59 5.58
CA GLY A 109 -52.24 34.75 4.41
C GLY A 109 -51.05 33.81 4.20
N LEU A 110 -51.15 33.01 3.13
CA LEU A 110 -50.09 32.09 2.72
C LEU A 110 -49.36 32.62 1.49
N ASP A 111 -48.07 32.31 1.38
CA ASP A 111 -47.28 32.49 0.17
C ASP A 111 -47.60 31.42 -0.90
N ALA A 112 -46.92 31.49 -2.04
CA ALA A 112 -47.07 30.54 -3.14
C ALA A 112 -46.76 29.07 -2.75
N ASN A 113 -46.09 28.85 -1.62
CA ASN A 113 -45.74 27.53 -1.10
C ASN A 113 -46.66 27.08 0.05
N GLY A 114 -47.72 27.84 0.36
CA GLY A 114 -48.63 27.53 1.46
C GLY A 114 -48.08 27.86 2.85
N ARG A 115 -47.08 28.75 2.98
CA ARG A 115 -46.47 29.15 4.26
C ARG A 115 -46.85 30.57 4.63
N ILE A 116 -46.94 30.89 5.92
CA ILE A 116 -47.15 32.27 6.37
C ILE A 116 -45.85 33.06 6.21
N PRO A 117 -45.83 34.18 5.45
CA PRO A 117 -44.64 35.02 5.34
C PRO A 117 -44.23 35.66 6.67
N LEU A 118 -42.94 35.70 6.98
CA LEU A 118 -42.41 36.25 8.24
C LEU A 118 -42.83 37.70 8.49
N ALA A 119 -42.92 38.52 7.44
CA ALA A 119 -43.36 39.92 7.53
C ALA A 119 -44.78 40.09 8.10
N GLN A 120 -45.61 39.04 8.07
CA GLN A 120 -46.97 39.05 8.60
C GLN A 120 -47.05 38.69 10.09
N LEU A 121 -45.98 38.10 10.65
CA LEU A 121 -45.93 37.64 12.04
C LEU A 121 -45.58 38.75 13.04
N GLY A 122 -45.47 40.00 12.57
CA GLY A 122 -45.26 41.19 13.39
C GLY A 122 -43.92 41.17 14.11
N ASN A 123 -43.93 40.75 15.37
CA ASN A 123 -42.79 40.86 16.30
C ASN A 123 -42.18 39.49 16.65
N LEU A 124 -42.36 38.48 15.79
CA LEU A 124 -41.71 37.19 16.01
C LEU A 124 -40.19 37.35 15.88
N ASP A 125 -39.50 37.15 16.99
CA ASP A 125 -38.05 37.24 17.04
C ASP A 125 -37.40 35.94 16.58
N THR A 126 -36.73 35.99 15.43
CA THR A 126 -36.09 34.83 14.81
C THR A 126 -34.60 34.69 15.13
N SER A 127 -34.03 35.59 15.93
CA SER A 127 -32.62 35.49 16.33
C SER A 127 -32.49 34.62 17.59
N LEU A 128 -31.46 33.77 17.66
CA LEU A 128 -31.21 32.93 18.83
C LEU A 128 -30.15 33.55 19.75
N PHE A 129 -29.19 34.28 19.18
CA PHE A 129 -28.03 34.79 19.90
C PHE A 129 -27.81 36.28 19.65
N LYS A 130 -27.13 36.93 20.60
CA LYS A 130 -26.65 38.30 20.52
C LYS A 130 -25.16 38.35 20.84
N LEU A 131 -24.37 38.89 19.92
CA LEU A 131 -22.96 39.20 20.18
C LEU A 131 -22.86 40.54 20.89
N VAL A 132 -22.26 40.56 22.07
CA VAL A 132 -22.10 41.77 22.89
C VAL A 132 -20.65 41.92 23.35
N THR A 133 -20.21 43.16 23.56
CA THR A 133 -18.88 43.47 24.10
C THR A 133 -18.81 43.28 25.61
N SER A 134 -19.95 43.45 26.31
CA SER A 134 -20.14 43.15 27.73
C SER A 134 -21.60 42.77 28.00
N LEU A 135 -21.84 42.05 29.10
CA LEU A 135 -23.20 41.71 29.51
C LEU A 135 -23.97 42.97 29.95
N PRO A 136 -25.18 43.23 29.41
CA PRO A 136 -26.03 44.33 29.87
C PRO A 136 -26.55 44.09 31.31
N SER A 137 -27.15 45.11 31.92
CA SER A 137 -27.73 45.01 33.28
C SER A 137 -28.87 44.00 33.38
N SER A 138 -29.58 43.76 32.27
CA SER A 138 -30.60 42.72 32.12
C SER A 138 -30.53 42.12 30.71
N GLY A 139 -31.04 40.90 30.55
CA GLY A 139 -31.06 40.20 29.27
C GLY A 139 -32.46 39.77 28.87
N GLU A 140 -32.62 39.46 27.58
CA GLU A 140 -33.80 38.79 27.06
C GLU A 140 -33.70 37.29 27.38
N SER A 141 -34.76 36.74 27.99
CA SER A 141 -34.77 35.34 28.40
C SER A 141 -34.83 34.36 27.24
N ASN A 142 -35.04 34.79 25.99
CA ASN A 142 -35.03 33.91 24.82
C ASN A 142 -33.72 34.02 24.02
N LYS A 143 -32.65 34.57 24.61
CA LYS A 143 -31.38 34.84 23.93
C LYS A 143 -30.18 34.22 24.61
N ILE A 144 -29.28 33.72 23.77
CA ILE A 144 -27.90 33.41 24.16
C ILE A 144 -27.04 34.64 23.89
N TYR A 145 -26.40 35.16 24.94
CA TYR A 145 -25.46 36.27 24.84
C TYR A 145 -24.05 35.73 24.69
N ILE A 146 -23.40 36.11 23.61
CA ILE A 146 -22.02 35.73 23.29
C ILE A 146 -21.15 36.93 23.62
N VAL A 147 -20.21 36.75 24.56
CA VAL A 147 -19.31 37.80 25.05
C VAL A 147 -17.88 37.39 24.72
N LYS A 148 -17.09 38.29 24.12
CA LYS A 148 -15.66 38.03 23.92
C LYS A 148 -14.97 37.91 25.28
N ASP A 149 -14.17 36.88 25.50
CA ASP A 149 -13.53 36.57 26.80
C ASP A 149 -12.39 37.55 27.20
N GLY A 150 -12.30 38.71 26.55
CA GLY A 150 -11.27 39.74 26.82
C GLY A 150 -9.83 39.38 26.42
N SER A 151 -9.56 38.12 26.05
CA SER A 151 -8.27 37.71 25.49
C SER A 151 -8.17 38.09 24.02
N ASP A 152 -7.10 38.77 23.63
CA ASP A 152 -6.79 39.06 22.23
C ASP A 152 -6.19 37.86 21.48
N ALA A 153 -5.84 36.79 22.21
CA ALA A 153 -5.01 35.74 21.67
C ALA A 153 -5.77 34.65 20.91
N ASN A 154 -7.09 34.54 21.03
CA ASN A 154 -7.91 33.54 20.35
C ASN A 154 -9.37 34.02 20.29
N ASP A 155 -10.14 33.60 19.28
CA ASP A 155 -11.60 33.81 19.17
C ASP A 155 -12.33 32.98 20.24
N VAL A 156 -12.15 33.37 21.51
CA VAL A 156 -12.76 32.77 22.69
C VAL A 156 -13.97 33.57 23.07
N TYR A 157 -15.11 32.89 23.09
CA TYR A 157 -16.39 33.49 23.44
C TYR A 157 -17.01 32.74 24.61
N GLN A 158 -17.52 33.51 25.55
CA GLN A 158 -18.31 33.01 26.66
C GLN A 158 -19.79 33.14 26.29
N GLU A 159 -20.55 32.08 26.52
CA GLU A 159 -21.98 32.03 26.25
C GLU A 159 -22.74 32.16 27.56
N TYR A 160 -23.71 33.08 27.58
CA TYR A 160 -24.55 33.36 28.73
C TYR A 160 -26.03 33.29 28.37
N TYR A 161 -26.86 32.99 29.37
CA TYR A 161 -28.30 33.04 29.28
C TYR A 161 -28.85 33.83 30.47
N TYR A 162 -29.85 34.68 30.23
CA TYR A 162 -30.44 35.49 31.30
C TYR A 162 -31.70 34.80 31.85
N THR A 163 -31.66 34.40 33.12
CA THR A 163 -32.75 33.69 33.78
C THR A 163 -32.88 34.13 35.22
N ASN A 164 -34.11 34.19 35.74
CA ASN A 164 -34.42 34.57 37.12
C ASN A 164 -33.76 35.89 37.59
N GLY A 165 -33.61 36.87 36.69
CA GLY A 165 -33.00 38.16 37.01
C GLY A 165 -31.47 38.16 37.08
N ALA A 166 -30.81 37.05 36.70
CA ALA A 166 -29.37 36.89 36.76
C ALA A 166 -28.78 36.32 35.45
N TRP A 167 -27.50 36.55 35.25
CA TRP A 167 -26.72 35.96 34.16
C TRP A 167 -26.18 34.59 34.56
N GLU A 168 -26.47 33.57 33.77
CA GLU A 168 -25.92 32.23 33.91
C GLU A 168 -24.96 31.96 32.74
N LYS A 169 -23.75 31.47 33.04
CA LYS A 169 -22.79 31.05 32.02
C LYS A 169 -23.13 29.63 31.58
N ILE A 170 -23.40 29.44 30.29
CA ILE A 170 -23.83 28.15 29.72
C ILE A 170 -22.76 27.47 28.90
N GLY A 171 -21.74 28.20 28.45
CA GLY A 171 -20.73 27.65 27.56
C GLY A 171 -19.48 28.51 27.45
N THR A 172 -18.42 27.87 26.96
CA THR A 172 -17.21 28.52 26.49
C THR A 172 -16.88 27.93 25.12
N HIS A 173 -16.96 28.75 24.09
CA HIS A 173 -16.46 28.38 22.77
C HIS A 173 -14.98 28.77 22.68
N THR A 174 -14.13 27.81 22.34
CA THR A 174 -12.69 28.06 22.12
C THR A 174 -12.28 27.41 20.82
N VAL A 175 -11.84 28.23 19.86
CA VAL A 175 -11.16 27.73 18.66
C VAL A 175 -9.76 27.26 19.07
N LYS A 176 -9.53 25.95 19.08
CA LYS A 176 -8.20 25.35 19.30
C LYS A 176 -7.55 25.08 17.96
N VAL A 177 -6.50 25.83 17.63
CA VAL A 177 -5.63 25.51 16.50
C VAL A 177 -4.55 24.56 16.99
N ASP A 178 -4.49 23.36 16.42
CA ASP A 178 -3.40 22.42 16.71
C ASP A 178 -2.11 22.87 16.01
N LEU A 179 -1.16 23.34 16.81
CA LEU A 179 0.17 23.73 16.36
C LEU A 179 1.25 22.72 16.76
N THR A 180 0.87 21.56 17.32
CA THR A 180 1.81 20.48 17.66
C THR A 180 2.73 20.05 16.51
N PRO A 181 2.32 20.02 15.22
CA PRO A 181 3.25 19.64 14.14
C PRO A 181 4.21 20.77 13.72
N TYR A 182 4.06 21.99 14.24
CA TYR A 182 4.87 23.14 13.85
C TYR A 182 5.94 23.45 14.91
N ALA A 183 7.17 23.70 14.45
CA ALA A 183 8.26 24.11 15.34
C ALA A 183 8.07 25.55 15.84
N LYS A 184 8.41 25.82 17.10
CA LYS A 184 8.47 27.20 17.60
C LYS A 184 9.60 27.96 16.92
N LYS A 185 9.48 29.29 16.82
CA LYS A 185 10.57 30.14 16.31
C LYS A 185 11.90 29.91 17.03
N THR A 186 11.84 29.64 18.34
CA THR A 186 13.02 29.34 19.17
C THR A 186 13.68 28.01 18.80
N GLU A 187 12.91 27.04 18.33
CA GLU A 187 13.35 25.69 17.95
C GLU A 187 13.69 25.57 16.46
N ALA A 188 13.31 26.56 15.66
CA ALA A 188 13.64 26.62 14.24
C ALA A 188 15.15 26.82 14.04
N VAL A 189 15.72 26.17 13.02
CA VAL A 189 17.12 26.36 12.65
C VAL A 189 17.27 27.68 11.89
N LYS A 190 18.12 28.58 12.40
CA LYS A 190 18.39 29.88 11.75
C LYS A 190 19.70 29.91 10.96
N ASN A 191 20.64 29.03 11.29
CA ASN A 191 21.94 28.97 10.62
C ASN A 191 22.51 27.55 10.67
N VAL A 192 23.21 27.15 9.62
CA VAL A 192 23.87 25.85 9.47
C VAL A 192 25.25 26.06 8.87
N VAL A 193 26.30 25.60 9.54
CA VAL A 193 27.69 25.73 9.09
C VAL A 193 28.49 24.46 9.37
N PHE A 194 29.44 24.15 8.50
CA PHE A 194 30.44 23.10 8.73
C PHE A 194 31.72 23.74 9.27
N ARG A 195 32.08 23.48 10.54
CA ARG A 195 33.26 24.06 11.18
C ARG A 195 33.92 23.08 12.16
N GLY A 196 35.22 23.31 12.41
CA GLY A 196 35.98 22.68 13.50
C GLY A 196 35.46 23.14 14.84
N VAL A 197 34.65 22.33 15.53
CA VAL A 197 34.11 22.68 16.84
C VAL A 197 34.13 21.44 17.74
N GLU A 198 34.77 21.55 18.91
CA GLU A 198 34.78 20.50 19.95
C GLU A 198 33.38 20.30 20.54
N SER A 199 33.19 19.21 21.28
CA SER A 199 31.91 18.86 21.94
C SER A 199 31.45 19.90 22.99
N ASP A 200 32.36 20.74 23.47
CA ASP A 200 32.10 21.85 24.39
C ASP A 200 31.74 23.18 23.68
N GLY A 201 31.76 23.21 22.34
CA GLY A 201 31.45 24.39 21.53
C GLY A 201 32.66 25.28 21.20
N SER A 202 33.86 24.94 21.65
CA SER A 202 35.09 25.67 21.31
C SER A 202 35.48 25.48 19.84
N SER A 203 35.83 26.58 19.14
CA SER A 203 36.27 26.50 17.75
C SER A 203 37.72 26.01 17.66
N THR A 204 37.97 25.03 16.79
CA THR A 204 39.32 24.54 16.48
C THR A 204 39.72 24.93 15.06
N SER A 205 41.01 25.20 14.87
CA SER A 205 41.61 25.37 13.55
C SER A 205 41.84 24.03 12.82
N ASN A 206 41.50 22.91 13.46
CA ASN A 206 41.77 21.58 12.94
C ASN A 206 40.74 21.23 11.84
N THR A 207 41.21 21.26 10.58
CA THR A 207 40.43 20.90 9.39
C THR A 207 39.89 19.47 9.41
N SER A 208 40.42 18.59 10.28
CA SER A 208 40.06 17.18 10.40
C SER A 208 38.84 16.90 11.30
N ILE A 209 38.21 17.91 11.88
CA ILE A 209 37.01 17.76 12.73
C ILE A 209 35.87 18.63 12.15
N ARG A 210 35.39 18.38 10.93
CA ARG A 210 34.27 19.18 10.38
C ARG A 210 32.95 18.66 10.94
N ASN A 211 32.48 19.27 12.02
CA ASN A 211 31.16 18.99 12.56
C ASN A 211 30.08 19.83 11.86
N LEU A 212 28.86 19.30 11.79
CA LEU A 212 27.69 20.08 11.38
C LEU A 212 27.18 20.85 12.59
N VAL A 213 27.35 22.16 12.56
CA VAL A 213 26.95 23.04 13.64
C VAL A 213 25.73 23.83 13.19
N TYR A 214 24.62 23.68 13.91
CA TYR A 214 23.40 24.43 13.63
C TYR A 214 23.00 25.27 14.84
N THR A 215 22.50 26.48 14.57
CA THR A 215 22.02 27.40 15.59
C THR A 215 20.51 27.49 15.51
N LEU A 216 19.86 27.35 16.66
CA LEU A 216 18.42 27.51 16.81
C LEU A 216 18.04 28.99 16.90
N GLY A 217 16.76 29.31 16.75
CA GLY A 217 16.24 30.68 16.78
C GLY A 217 16.56 31.41 18.08
N ASP A 218 16.55 30.70 19.21
CA ASP A 218 16.96 31.24 20.52
C ASP A 218 18.47 31.37 20.74
N GLY A 219 19.28 31.02 19.74
CA GLY A 219 20.74 31.13 19.80
C GLY A 219 21.45 29.92 20.39
N ARG A 220 20.74 28.90 20.88
CA ARG A 220 21.39 27.64 21.27
C ARG A 220 22.08 27.02 20.06
N VAL A 221 23.32 26.58 20.26
CA VAL A 221 24.10 25.87 19.25
C VAL A 221 24.01 24.37 19.51
N LYS A 222 23.86 23.60 18.45
CA LYS A 222 23.90 22.14 18.47
C LYS A 222 24.95 21.67 17.49
N VAL A 223 25.68 20.65 17.91
CA VAL A 223 26.75 20.03 17.13
C VAL A 223 26.29 18.62 16.83
N ALA A 224 26.23 18.28 15.55
CA ALA A 224 26.07 16.91 15.10
C ALA A 224 27.43 16.45 14.56
N ASP A 225 27.96 15.39 15.16
CA ASP A 225 29.17 14.76 14.70
C ASP A 225 28.93 14.20 13.30
N VAL A 226 29.69 14.71 12.33
CA VAL A 226 29.69 14.16 10.99
C VAL A 226 30.94 13.29 10.89
N PRO A 227 30.80 11.96 10.68
CA PRO A 227 31.95 11.10 10.49
C PRO A 227 32.81 11.64 9.34
N LEU A 228 34.03 12.09 9.67
CA LEU A 228 34.96 12.53 8.65
C LEU A 228 35.68 11.30 8.09
N ALA A 229 35.59 11.08 6.78
CA ALA A 229 36.70 10.45 6.09
C ALA A 229 37.85 11.47 6.20
N GLU A 230 38.93 11.12 6.90
CA GLU A 230 40.02 12.06 7.20
C GLU A 230 40.47 12.84 5.96
N PRO A 231 40.88 14.12 6.09
CA PRO A 231 41.11 14.94 4.93
C PRO A 231 42.30 14.41 4.15
N ARG A 232 42.11 14.37 2.82
CA ARG A 232 43.19 14.51 1.86
C ARG A 232 44.08 15.67 2.30
N THR A 233 45.32 15.41 2.67
CA THR A 233 46.32 16.48 2.83
C THR A 233 46.42 17.24 1.51
N THR A 234 46.52 18.56 1.58
CA THR A 234 46.63 19.43 0.40
C THR A 234 47.72 18.92 -0.54
N GLY A 235 47.33 18.31 -1.67
CA GLY A 235 48.24 17.81 -2.71
C GLY A 235 48.56 16.31 -2.71
N GLY A 236 48.16 15.53 -1.71
CA GLY A 236 48.46 14.09 -1.66
C GLY A 236 47.52 13.23 -2.52
N ARG A 237 48.07 12.29 -3.29
CA ARG A 237 47.29 11.15 -3.83
C ARG A 237 46.92 10.20 -2.67
N PRO A 238 45.79 9.48 -2.70
CA PRO A 238 45.44 8.52 -1.66
C PRO A 238 46.59 7.50 -1.48
N TYR A 239 47.06 7.30 -0.25
CA TYR A 239 48.00 6.24 0.10
C TYR A 239 47.27 5.17 0.92
N PRO A 240 47.68 3.88 0.85
CA PRO A 240 47.13 2.82 1.68
C PRO A 240 47.20 3.20 3.17
N GLY A 241 46.09 3.09 3.90
CA GLY A 241 46.00 3.38 5.35
C GLY A 241 45.19 4.61 5.77
N GLN A 242 44.56 5.37 4.86
CA GLN A 242 43.64 6.45 5.26
C GLN A 242 42.24 5.93 5.64
N ASN A 243 41.70 6.45 6.75
CA ASN A 243 40.38 6.12 7.27
C ASN A 243 39.27 6.62 6.32
N GLY A 244 38.62 5.69 5.61
CA GLY A 244 37.36 5.94 4.88
C GLY A 244 36.12 5.83 5.78
N PHE A 245 34.92 5.87 5.19
CA PHE A 245 33.63 5.76 5.88
C PHE A 245 33.31 4.34 6.42
N MET A 246 34.25 3.68 7.07
CA MET A 246 34.03 2.36 7.67
C MET A 246 33.56 2.52 9.12
N ARG A 247 32.60 1.70 9.58
CA ARG A 247 32.18 1.68 10.98
C ARG A 247 33.33 1.20 11.87
N ALA A 248 33.39 1.64 13.13
CA ALA A 248 34.46 1.25 14.07
C ALA A 248 34.63 -0.28 14.18
N SER A 249 33.53 -1.03 14.16
CA SER A 249 33.55 -2.50 14.16
C SER A 249 34.17 -3.10 12.89
N ASP A 250 33.96 -2.46 11.75
CA ASP A 250 34.46 -2.94 10.47
C ASP A 250 35.94 -2.56 10.30
N LYS A 251 36.34 -1.38 10.76
CA LYS A 251 37.75 -0.98 10.84
C LYS A 251 38.55 -1.91 11.76
N ALA A 252 38.06 -2.19 12.97
CA ALA A 252 38.73 -3.07 13.92
C ALA A 252 38.97 -4.49 13.36
N LYS A 253 38.03 -5.00 12.53
CA LYS A 253 38.21 -6.27 11.82
C LYS A 253 39.32 -6.22 10.77
N LEU A 254 39.55 -5.06 10.16
CA LEU A 254 40.51 -4.88 9.07
C LEU A 254 41.90 -4.47 9.57
N ASP A 255 42.01 -3.79 10.71
CA ASP A 255 43.29 -3.34 11.30
C ASP A 255 44.25 -4.49 11.65
N GLY A 256 43.73 -5.72 11.81
CA GLY A 256 44.53 -6.91 12.09
C GLY A 256 45.04 -7.66 10.84
N ILE A 257 44.66 -7.23 9.64
CA ILE A 257 45.05 -7.90 8.39
C ILE A 257 46.38 -7.30 7.90
N ALA A 258 47.43 -8.11 7.86
CA ALA A 258 48.73 -7.70 7.33
C ALA A 258 48.63 -7.35 5.84
N ASP A 259 49.49 -6.42 5.38
CA ASP A 259 49.60 -6.07 3.97
C ASP A 259 49.87 -7.31 3.11
N GLY A 260 49.03 -7.54 2.10
CA GLY A 260 49.15 -8.70 1.22
C GLY A 260 48.78 -10.03 1.87
N ALA A 261 47.96 -10.07 2.92
CA ALA A 261 47.52 -11.31 3.58
C ALA A 261 46.87 -12.35 2.64
N ASN A 262 46.40 -11.95 1.46
CA ASN A 262 45.88 -12.84 0.42
C ASN A 262 46.97 -13.43 -0.51
N ASN A 263 48.23 -13.02 -0.38
CA ASN A 263 49.36 -13.49 -1.17
C ASN A 263 50.12 -14.63 -0.47
N TYR A 264 49.39 -15.63 0.03
CA TYR A 264 50.01 -16.79 0.68
C TYR A 264 50.68 -17.70 -0.37
N THR A 265 51.99 -17.89 -0.24
CA THR A 265 52.75 -18.89 -1.00
C THR A 265 53.16 -20.02 -0.06
N LEU A 266 52.77 -21.26 -0.36
CA LEU A 266 53.15 -22.43 0.43
C LEU A 266 54.69 -22.60 0.38
N PRO A 267 55.40 -22.50 1.52
CA PRO A 267 56.86 -22.65 1.53
C PRO A 267 57.28 -24.09 1.25
N THR A 268 58.53 -24.30 0.81
CA THR A 268 59.11 -25.64 0.72
C THR A 268 59.19 -26.29 2.10
N ALA A 269 58.71 -27.53 2.23
CA ALA A 269 58.72 -28.25 3.50
C ALA A 269 60.16 -28.45 4.01
N SER A 270 60.36 -28.25 5.31
CA SER A 270 61.62 -28.53 6.00
C SER A 270 61.37 -29.23 7.34
N ALA A 271 62.43 -29.51 8.09
CA ALA A 271 62.30 -30.05 9.45
C ALA A 271 61.65 -29.06 10.44
N SER A 272 61.64 -27.76 10.12
CA SER A 272 61.11 -26.69 10.97
C SER A 272 60.04 -25.83 10.30
N VAL A 273 59.79 -26.00 9.00
CA VAL A 273 58.85 -25.20 8.21
C VAL A 273 57.79 -26.11 7.59
N LEU A 274 56.53 -25.85 7.91
CA LEU A 274 55.37 -26.60 7.41
C LEU A 274 55.04 -26.17 5.97
N GLY A 275 55.59 -26.88 4.99
CA GLY A 275 55.29 -26.71 3.56
C GLY A 275 54.12 -27.58 3.10
N GLY A 276 53.07 -27.68 3.91
CA GLY A 276 51.98 -28.65 3.80
C GLY A 276 52.24 -29.93 4.61
N ILE A 277 53.49 -30.39 4.65
CA ILE A 277 54.00 -31.41 5.58
C ILE A 277 55.30 -30.93 6.24
N LEU A 278 55.69 -31.52 7.37
CA LEU A 278 57.06 -31.45 7.88
C LEU A 278 57.85 -32.64 7.34
N ILE A 279 59.11 -32.42 7.01
CA ILE A 279 60.08 -33.49 6.69
C ILE A 279 61.10 -33.62 7.83
N GLY A 280 62.14 -34.44 7.67
CA GLY A 280 63.18 -34.60 8.70
C GLY A 280 62.88 -35.65 9.76
N TYR A 281 61.86 -36.50 9.54
CA TYR A 281 61.69 -37.74 10.30
C TYR A 281 62.97 -38.58 10.24
N GLY A 282 63.43 -39.09 11.38
CA GLY A 282 64.52 -40.05 11.41
C GLY A 282 64.01 -41.43 11.00
N THR A 283 64.54 -41.99 9.90
CA THR A 283 64.17 -43.33 9.42
C THR A 283 64.32 -44.36 10.55
N SER A 284 63.30 -45.19 10.77
CA SER A 284 63.30 -46.19 11.84
C SER A 284 62.62 -47.49 11.38
N GLY A 285 63.35 -48.60 11.40
CA GLY A 285 62.86 -49.88 10.89
C GLY A 285 62.45 -49.81 9.41
N ARG A 286 61.16 -50.08 9.14
CA ARG A 286 60.56 -49.99 7.79
C ARG A 286 59.83 -48.66 7.53
N ASN A 287 59.95 -47.69 8.43
CA ASN A 287 59.40 -46.34 8.25
C ASN A 287 60.50 -45.44 7.71
N TYR A 288 60.35 -45.02 6.45
CA TYR A 288 61.32 -44.18 5.77
C TYR A 288 60.86 -42.73 5.73
N ALA A 289 61.83 -41.81 5.82
CA ALA A 289 61.58 -40.38 5.78
C ALA A 289 61.19 -39.93 4.37
N VAL A 290 60.23 -39.00 4.29
CA VAL A 290 60.00 -38.22 3.06
C VAL A 290 61.11 -37.16 2.97
N LEU A 291 61.80 -37.16 1.84
CA LEU A 291 62.89 -36.26 1.48
C LEU A 291 62.45 -35.39 0.31
N LEU A 292 63.10 -34.25 0.10
CA LEU A 292 62.90 -33.41 -1.07
C LEU A 292 64.16 -33.40 -1.94
N ASP A 293 63.98 -33.41 -3.26
CA ASP A 293 65.08 -33.17 -4.21
C ASP A 293 65.44 -31.68 -4.32
N GLY A 294 66.48 -31.35 -5.10
CA GLY A 294 66.92 -29.95 -5.29
C GLY A 294 65.90 -29.03 -5.98
N SER A 295 64.80 -29.58 -6.52
CA SER A 295 63.67 -28.83 -7.09
C SER A 295 62.41 -28.89 -6.21
N GLY A 296 62.49 -29.46 -5.00
CA GLY A 296 61.38 -29.56 -4.07
C GLY A 296 60.41 -30.72 -4.32
N LYS A 297 60.74 -31.69 -5.19
CA LYS A 297 59.89 -32.88 -5.39
C LYS A 297 60.11 -33.88 -4.26
N ALA A 298 59.01 -34.40 -3.71
CA ALA A 298 59.05 -35.38 -2.64
C ALA A 298 59.43 -36.77 -3.13
N TYR A 299 60.28 -37.47 -2.38
CA TYR A 299 60.65 -38.86 -2.61
C TYR A 299 60.95 -39.58 -1.29
N VAL A 300 61.03 -40.90 -1.35
CA VAL A 300 61.45 -41.77 -0.24
C VAL A 300 62.47 -42.73 -0.79
N ASN A 301 63.64 -42.83 -0.15
CA ASN A 301 64.64 -43.84 -0.49
C ASN A 301 64.44 -45.08 0.39
N VAL A 302 64.11 -46.21 -0.22
CA VAL A 302 63.95 -47.50 0.45
C VAL A 302 65.12 -48.39 0.04
N PRO A 303 66.14 -48.59 0.90
CA PRO A 303 67.37 -49.30 0.56
C PRO A 303 67.19 -50.81 0.73
N TRP A 304 66.21 -51.40 0.06
CA TRP A 304 66.19 -52.86 -0.06
C TRP A 304 67.11 -53.29 -1.20
N THR A 305 67.78 -54.43 -1.02
CA THR A 305 68.37 -55.17 -2.13
C THR A 305 67.33 -56.21 -2.51
N ASP A 306 66.95 -56.28 -3.79
CA ASP A 306 66.11 -57.37 -4.27
C ASP A 306 66.82 -58.70 -3.98
N THR A 307 66.36 -59.41 -2.96
CA THR A 307 66.71 -60.83 -2.75
C THR A 307 65.94 -61.64 -3.79
N ASN A 308 66.32 -61.49 -5.05
CA ASN A 308 65.84 -62.36 -6.11
C ASN A 308 66.26 -63.78 -5.75
N THR A 309 65.30 -64.61 -5.30
CA THR A 309 65.56 -66.01 -4.94
C THR A 309 65.88 -66.77 -6.21
N THR A 310 67.18 -66.95 -6.47
CA THR A 310 67.63 -67.81 -7.56
C THR A 310 67.33 -69.24 -7.15
N TYR A 311 66.33 -69.87 -7.76
CA TYR A 311 66.02 -71.27 -7.52
C TYR A 311 67.07 -72.16 -8.19
N ASP A 312 67.69 -73.06 -7.42
CA ASP A 312 68.59 -74.07 -7.98
C ASP A 312 67.78 -75.12 -8.75
N LEU A 313 67.89 -75.09 -10.08
CA LEU A 313 67.26 -76.03 -10.99
C LEU A 313 68.19 -77.19 -11.39
N SER A 314 69.39 -77.28 -10.82
CA SER A 314 70.33 -78.39 -11.05
C SER A 314 69.77 -79.79 -10.78
N PRO A 315 68.79 -80.01 -9.86
CA PRO A 315 68.21 -81.34 -9.66
C PRO A 315 67.26 -81.79 -10.77
N TYR A 316 66.82 -80.87 -11.66
CA TYR A 316 65.83 -81.15 -12.69
C TYR A 316 66.50 -81.37 -14.04
N ALA A 317 66.13 -82.45 -14.74
CA ALA A 317 66.68 -82.75 -16.06
C ALA A 317 66.22 -81.71 -17.09
N LYS A 318 67.13 -81.27 -17.96
CA LYS A 318 66.77 -80.39 -19.09
C LYS A 318 66.16 -81.23 -20.20
N THR A 319 65.32 -80.60 -21.01
CA THR A 319 64.74 -81.22 -22.22
C THR A 319 65.82 -81.83 -23.11
N ALA A 320 67.00 -81.21 -23.19
CA ALA A 320 68.15 -81.74 -23.94
C ALA A 320 68.69 -83.06 -23.37
N ASP A 321 68.73 -83.21 -22.04
CA ASP A 321 69.21 -84.43 -21.38
C ASP A 321 68.21 -85.57 -21.59
N VAL A 322 66.90 -85.26 -21.50
CA VAL A 322 65.81 -86.18 -21.82
C VAL A 322 65.89 -86.62 -23.29
N ASN A 323 66.07 -85.68 -24.22
CA ASN A 323 66.16 -85.99 -25.65
C ASN A 323 67.40 -86.84 -25.98
N LYS A 324 68.55 -86.57 -25.35
CA LYS A 324 69.76 -87.41 -25.49
C LYS A 324 69.54 -88.83 -24.99
N ALA A 325 68.82 -89.01 -23.89
CA ALA A 325 68.50 -90.33 -23.36
C ALA A 325 67.52 -91.08 -24.29
N LEU A 326 66.53 -90.36 -24.84
CA LEU A 326 65.53 -90.93 -25.74
C LEU A 326 66.14 -91.39 -27.08
N ALA A 327 67.09 -90.62 -27.63
CA ALA A 327 67.77 -90.96 -28.89
C ALA A 327 68.60 -92.27 -28.83
N LYS A 328 68.87 -92.81 -27.63
CA LYS A 328 69.54 -94.11 -27.47
C LYS A 328 68.59 -95.30 -27.53
N LYS A 329 67.28 -95.07 -27.64
CA LYS A 329 66.29 -96.14 -27.77
C LYS A 329 66.10 -96.48 -29.25
N VAL A 330 65.81 -97.75 -29.50
CA VAL A 330 65.39 -98.22 -30.81
C VAL A 330 63.91 -97.92 -30.95
N ASP A 331 63.52 -97.28 -32.05
CA ASP A 331 62.12 -97.00 -32.35
C ASP A 331 61.37 -98.29 -32.66
N VAL A 332 60.14 -98.39 -32.16
CA VAL A 332 59.24 -99.48 -32.55
C VAL A 332 58.71 -99.21 -33.96
N VAL A 333 58.80 -100.21 -34.84
CA VAL A 333 58.21 -100.15 -36.18
C VAL A 333 56.91 -100.96 -36.17
N SER A 334 55.82 -100.38 -36.66
CA SER A 334 54.51 -101.04 -36.70
C SER A 334 54.60 -102.42 -37.38
N GLY A 335 54.10 -103.45 -36.71
CA GLY A 335 54.16 -104.84 -37.17
C GLY A 335 55.46 -105.59 -36.85
N LYS A 336 56.43 -104.98 -36.15
CA LYS A 336 57.69 -105.61 -35.74
C LYS A 336 57.95 -105.49 -34.24
N GLY A 337 58.68 -106.46 -33.66
CA GLY A 337 59.24 -106.37 -32.30
C GLY A 337 60.59 -105.66 -32.29
N LEU A 338 60.99 -105.11 -31.13
CA LEU A 338 62.24 -104.32 -30.97
C LEU A 338 63.55 -105.11 -31.20
N SER A 339 63.49 -106.43 -31.41
CA SER A 339 64.68 -107.30 -31.51
C SER A 339 64.44 -108.56 -32.37
N THR A 340 63.73 -108.42 -33.48
CA THR A 340 63.50 -109.53 -34.44
C THR A 340 64.50 -109.43 -35.60
N GLU A 341 65.23 -110.51 -35.87
CA GLU A 341 66.16 -110.62 -37.02
C GLU A 341 65.36 -110.71 -38.33
N ASP A 342 65.03 -109.56 -38.93
CA ASP A 342 64.35 -109.50 -40.22
C ASP A 342 65.27 -109.98 -41.37
N PHE A 343 64.77 -110.85 -42.25
CA PHE A 343 65.48 -111.20 -43.48
C PHE A 343 65.80 -109.93 -44.29
N THR A 344 67.07 -109.78 -44.70
CA THR A 344 67.48 -108.66 -45.57
C THR A 344 66.69 -108.67 -46.87
N THR A 345 66.54 -107.50 -47.51
CA THR A 345 65.82 -107.37 -48.80
C THR A 345 66.31 -108.40 -49.83
N ALA A 346 67.63 -108.67 -49.86
CA ALA A 346 68.21 -109.67 -50.73
C ALA A 346 67.74 -111.10 -50.42
N LEU A 347 67.69 -111.49 -49.14
CA LEU A 347 67.17 -112.80 -48.72
C LEU A 347 65.66 -112.92 -48.99
N LYS A 348 64.90 -111.84 -48.76
CA LYS A 348 63.46 -111.82 -49.05
C LYS A 348 63.18 -111.93 -50.55
N THR A 349 63.94 -111.25 -51.40
CA THR A 349 63.80 -111.38 -52.87
C THR A 349 64.18 -112.78 -53.33
N LYS A 350 65.28 -113.35 -52.81
CA LYS A 350 65.63 -114.75 -53.10
C LYS A 350 64.51 -115.70 -52.71
N LEU A 351 63.94 -115.54 -51.51
CA LEU A 351 62.82 -116.35 -51.03
C LEU A 351 61.59 -116.20 -51.92
N ASN A 352 61.21 -114.96 -52.28
CA ASN A 352 60.07 -114.69 -53.17
C ASN A 352 60.27 -115.22 -54.60
N GLY A 353 61.53 -115.34 -55.05
CA GLY A 353 61.88 -115.90 -56.36
C GLY A 353 61.83 -117.42 -56.43
N ILE A 354 61.72 -118.12 -55.30
CA ILE A 354 61.51 -119.56 -55.28
C ILE A 354 60.05 -119.83 -55.67
N ALA A 355 59.84 -120.38 -56.87
CA ALA A 355 58.52 -120.75 -57.34
C ALA A 355 57.85 -121.75 -56.39
N THR A 356 56.53 -121.63 -56.24
CA THR A 356 55.74 -122.55 -55.42
C THR A 356 55.94 -123.99 -55.89
N GLY A 357 56.48 -124.85 -55.02
CA GLY A 357 56.73 -126.26 -55.32
C GLY A 357 58.04 -126.58 -56.03
N ALA A 358 59.00 -125.64 -56.13
CA ALA A 358 60.31 -125.92 -56.72
C ALA A 358 61.07 -127.04 -55.96
N THR A 359 61.34 -128.16 -56.65
CA THR A 359 62.16 -129.28 -56.16
C THR A 359 63.47 -129.40 -56.93
N ALA A 360 64.48 -130.03 -56.34
CA ALA A 360 65.85 -130.01 -56.85
C ALA A 360 66.11 -130.81 -58.16
N ASP A 361 65.15 -131.54 -58.71
CA ASP A 361 65.36 -132.45 -59.85
C ASP A 361 64.25 -132.31 -60.91
N SER A 362 64.62 -132.03 -62.16
CA SER A 362 63.71 -131.90 -63.30
C SER A 362 63.69 -133.21 -64.09
N ALA A 363 62.60 -133.97 -64.04
CA ALA A 363 62.49 -135.25 -64.75
C ALA A 363 62.71 -135.08 -66.27
N ILE A 364 63.65 -135.82 -66.85
CA ILE A 364 63.98 -135.79 -68.28
C ILE A 364 62.77 -136.34 -69.08
N PRO A 365 62.24 -135.59 -70.06
CA PRO A 365 61.09 -136.04 -70.85
C PRO A 365 61.44 -137.29 -71.68
N ILE A 366 60.48 -138.23 -71.73
CA ILE A 366 60.53 -139.54 -72.40
C ILE A 366 60.98 -139.45 -73.87
N SER A 367 60.74 -138.30 -74.53
CA SER A 367 61.14 -138.03 -75.91
C SER A 367 62.66 -138.04 -76.12
N VAL A 368 63.46 -137.83 -75.07
CA VAL A 368 64.93 -137.91 -75.13
C VAL A 368 65.41 -139.38 -75.04
N ILE A 369 64.56 -140.29 -74.54
CA ILE A 369 64.90 -141.72 -74.37
C ILE A 369 64.73 -142.50 -75.68
N ASP A 370 63.71 -142.17 -76.50
CA ASP A 370 63.42 -142.89 -77.76
C ASP A 370 64.48 -142.68 -78.87
N ALA A 371 65.33 -141.65 -78.76
CA ALA A 371 66.40 -141.39 -79.73
C ALA A 371 67.65 -142.28 -79.55
N LEU A 372 67.61 -143.24 -78.61
CA LEU A 372 68.74 -144.12 -78.28
C LEU A 372 68.58 -145.58 -78.77
N ASN A 373 67.54 -145.91 -79.56
CA ASN A 373 67.36 -147.24 -80.18
C ASN A 373 67.54 -147.23 -81.70
#